data_AF-A0A3A1R3U0-F1
#
_entry.id   AF-A0A3A1R3U0-F1
#
_cell.length_a   1.000
_cell.length_b   1.000
_cell.length_c   1.000
_cell.angle_alpha   90.00
_cell.angle_beta   90.00
_cell.angle_gamma   90.00
#
_symmetry.space_group_name_H-M   'P 1'
#
loop_
_entity.id
_entity.type
_entity.pdbx_description
1 polymer ?
#
loop_
_entity_poly.entity_id
_entity_poly.type
_entity_poly.pdbx_seq_one_letter_code
_entity_poly.pdbx_strand_id
1 'polypeptide(L)' 'MKTPAFFFGILLMVIFGGGFMIRFFRDGDFYIAVFTVGVAGILLTAISLYLAKKQSHIEN' A
#
# COMPACT_ATOMS: atom_id res chain seq x y z
N MET A 1 -12.00 10.31 9.00
CA MET A 1 -12.63 9.63 7.83
C MET A 1 -11.53 8.93 7.02
N LYS A 2 -11.76 7.72 6.50
CA LYS A 2 -10.76 7.04 5.66
C LYS A 2 -10.70 7.73 4.29
N THR A 3 -9.53 8.23 3.90
CA THR A 3 -9.38 9.00 2.65
C THR A 3 -9.41 8.09 1.42
N PRO A 4 -9.77 8.60 0.22
CA PRO A 4 -9.64 7.84 -1.03
C PRO A 4 -8.22 7.27 -1.23
N ALA A 5 -7.20 8.02 -0.81
CA ALA A 5 -5.80 7.59 -0.83
C ALA A 5 -5.53 6.34 0.01
N PHE A 6 -6.23 6.18 1.15
CA PHE A 6 -6.12 4.98 1.98
C PHE A 6 -6.62 3.73 1.24
N PHE A 7 -7.81 3.83 0.62
CA PHE A 7 -8.39 2.72 -0.14
C PHE A 7 -7.57 2.40 -1.39
N PHE A 8 -7.07 3.42 -2.08
CA PHE A 8 -6.20 3.24 -3.24
C PHE A 8 -4.87 2.58 -2.86
N GLY A 9 -4.27 2.97 -1.73
CA GLY A 9 -3.06 2.32 -1.20
C GLY A 9 -3.26 0.85 -0.89
N ILE A 10 -4.39 0.49 -0.25
CA ILE A 10 -4.75 -0.92 0.00
C ILE A 10 -4.92 -1.68 -1.32
N LEU A 11 -5.61 -1.10 -2.30
CA LEU A 11 -5.83 -1.74 -3.59
C LEU A 11 -4.49 -2.06 -4.28
N LEU A 12 -3.56 -1.10 -4.30
CA LEU A 12 -2.22 -1.28 -4.87
C LEU A 12 -1.43 -2.35 -4.09
N MET A 13 -1.46 -2.29 -2.76
CA MET A 13 -0.79 -3.26 -1.89
C MET A 13 -1.30 -4.69 -2.16
N VAL A 14 -2.61 -4.89 -2.27
CA VAL A 14 -3.21 -6.21 -2.46
C VAL A 14 -2.95 -6.74 -3.87
N ILE A 15 -3.21 -5.94 -4.90
CA ILE A 15 -3.08 -6.39 -6.30
C ILE A 15 -1.61 -6.62 -6.66
N PHE A 16 -0.76 -5.63 -6.40
CA PHE A 16 0.64 -5.71 -6.79
C PHE A 16 1.48 -6.44 -5.75
N GLY A 17 1.32 -6.16 -4.45
CA GLY A 17 2.06 -6.88 -3.41
C GLY A 17 1.67 -8.36 -3.31
N GLY A 18 0.36 -8.67 -3.35
CA GLY A 18 -0.13 -10.05 -3.39
C GLY A 18 0.28 -10.77 -4.67
N GLY A 19 0.12 -10.11 -5.83
CA GLY A 19 0.54 -10.65 -7.12
C GLY A 19 2.06 -10.84 -7.25
N PHE A 20 2.86 -10.02 -6.56
CA PHE A 20 4.31 -10.18 -6.43
C PHE A 20 4.64 -11.39 -5.56
N MET A 21 4.07 -11.51 -4.36
CA MET A 21 4.31 -12.64 -3.45
C MET A 21 4.04 -13.99 -4.14
N ILE A 22 2.91 -14.09 -4.86
CA ILE A 22 2.56 -15.31 -5.58
C ILE A 22 3.63 -15.67 -6.61
N ARG A 23 4.05 -14.71 -7.44
CA ARG A 23 5.09 -14.95 -8.46
C ARG A 23 6.45 -15.27 -7.85
N PHE A 24 6.82 -14.53 -6.81
CA PHE A 24 8.09 -14.73 -6.13
C PHE A 24 8.19 -16.14 -5.52
N PHE A 25 7.14 -16.63 -4.85
CA PHE A 25 7.15 -17.97 -4.27
C PHE A 25 6.90 -19.09 -5.27
N ARG A 26 6.06 -18.87 -6.28
CA ARG A 26 5.71 -19.90 -7.28
C ARG A 26 6.79 -20.07 -8.33
N ASP A 27 7.27 -18.95 -8.88
CA ASP A 27 8.14 -18.94 -10.05
C ASP A 27 9.60 -18.60 -9.70
N GLY A 28 9.87 -18.16 -8.46
CA GLY A 28 11.20 -17.65 -8.07
C GLY A 28 11.56 -16.33 -8.75
N ASP A 29 10.61 -15.71 -9.48
CA ASP A 29 10.85 -14.54 -10.32
C ASP A 29 10.60 -13.24 -9.54
N PHE A 30 11.66 -12.46 -9.40
CA PHE A 30 11.59 -11.14 -8.78
C PHE A 30 11.23 -10.08 -9.82
N TYR A 31 9.93 -9.87 -10.05
CA TYR A 31 9.48 -8.83 -10.95
C TYR A 31 9.45 -7.45 -10.27
N ILE A 32 10.56 -6.73 -10.38
CA ILE A 32 10.85 -5.44 -9.73
C ILE A 32 9.73 -4.40 -9.91
N ALA A 33 9.09 -4.33 -11.07
CA ALA A 33 8.02 -3.38 -11.34
C ALA A 33 6.81 -3.60 -10.41
N VAL A 34 6.39 -4.86 -10.27
CA VAL A 34 5.23 -5.22 -9.43
C VAL A 34 5.58 -5.09 -7.95
N PHE A 35 6.80 -5.46 -7.57
CA PHE A 35 7.32 -5.21 -6.22
C PHE A 35 7.24 -3.72 -5.85
N THR A 36 7.76 -2.86 -6.73
CA THR A 36 7.85 -1.41 -6.48
C THR A 36 6.47 -0.79 -6.33
N VAL A 37 5.50 -1.18 -7.17
CA VAL A 37 4.11 -0.70 -7.05
C VAL A 37 3.45 -1.22 -5.77
N GLY A 38 3.72 -2.47 -5.37
CA GLY A 38 3.24 -3.02 -4.10
C GLY A 38 3.79 -2.24 -2.89
N VAL A 39 5.08 -1.92 -2.89
CA VAL A 39 5.73 -1.09 -1.86
C VAL A 39 5.15 0.32 -1.85
N ALA A 40 4.93 0.93 -3.01
CA ALA A 40 4.27 2.24 -3.11
C ALA A 40 2.85 2.23 -2.51
N GLY A 41 2.10 1.13 -2.69
CA GLY A 41 0.80 0.92 -2.04
C GLY A 41 0.90 0.93 -0.51
N ILE A 42 1.88 0.20 0.06
CA ILE A 42 2.13 0.18 1.51
C ILE A 42 2.46 1.58 2.04
N LEU A 43 3.36 2.31 1.35
CA LEU A 43 3.74 3.67 1.74
C LEU A 43 2.55 4.62 1.70
N LEU A 44 1.73 4.56 0.66
CA LEU A 44 0.55 5.40 0.52
C LEU A 44 -0.48 5.13 1.63
N THR A 45 -0.71 3.86 1.98
CA THR A 45 -1.59 3.48 3.10
C THR A 45 -1.04 4.00 4.42
N ALA A 46 0.26 3.84 4.69
CA ALA A 46 0.90 4.32 5.90
C ALA A 46 0.84 5.86 6.04
N ILE A 47 1.14 6.60 4.96
CA ILE A 47 1.05 8.06 4.95
C ILE A 47 -0.41 8.51 5.18
N SER A 48 -1.37 7.85 4.53
CA SER A 48 -2.79 8.18 4.70
C SER A 48 -3.24 7.99 6.15
N LEU A 49 -2.81 6.93 6.81
CA LEU A 49 -3.08 6.69 8.24
C LEU A 49 -2.41 7.72 9.14
N TYR A 50 -1.15 8.06 8.86
CA TYR A 50 -0.40 9.04 9.63
C TYR A 50 -1.06 10.43 9.56
N LEU A 51 -1.44 10.87 8.37
CA LEU A 51 -2.12 12.15 8.16
C LEU A 51 -3.51 12.17 8.80
N ALA A 52 -4.28 11.08 8.67
CA ALA A 52 -5.59 10.97 9.31
C ALA A 52 -5.50 11.05 10.84
N LYS A 53 -4.48 10.43 11.44
CA LYS A 53 -4.22 10.52 12.88
C LYS A 53 -3.81 11.93 13.30
N LYS A 54 -2.95 12.60 12.52
CA LYS A 54 -2.53 13.98 12.80
C LYS A 54 -3.72 14.94 12.81
N GLN A 55 -4.62 14.82 11.85
CA GLN A 55 -5.80 15.68 11.76
C GLN A 55 -6.73 15.50 12.97
N SER A 56 -6.95 14.26 13.43
CA SER A 56 -7.79 14.01 14.60
C SER A 56 -7.21 14.57 15.92
N HIS A 57 -5.91 14.83 15.97
CA HIS A 57 -5.24 15.37 17.15
C HIS A 57 -5.25 16.91 17.19
N ILE A 58 -5.49 17.57 16.04
CA ILE A 58 -5.61 19.04 15.94
C ILE A 58 -7.04 19.51 16.25
N GLU A 59 -8.02 18.64 16.08
CA GLU A 59 -9.45 18.92 16.28
C GLU A 59 -9.95 18.70 17.72
N ASN A 60 -9.07 18.27 18.65
CA ASN A 60 -9.32 18.14 20.10
C ASN A 60 -8.50 19.17 20.88
#